data_AF-A0A3D1XR48-F1
#
_entry.id   AF-A0A3D1XR48-F1
#
_cell.length_a   1.000
_cell.length_b   1.000
_cell.length_c   1.000
_cell.angle_alpha   90.00
_cell.angle_beta   90.00
_cell.angle_gamma   90.00
#
_symmetry.space_group_name_H-M   'P 1'
#
loop_
_entity.id
_entity.type
_entity.pdbx_description
1 polymer ?
#
loop_
_entity_poly.entity_id
_entity_poly.type
_entity_poly.pdbx_seq_one_letter_code
_entity_poly.pdbx_strand_id
1 'polypeptide(L)'
;LMARLRLFKALLIFGILQAVSNLSFMVLALVGKSYPLMIFTIAFENLAGGMGTAAFVAFLMILCNHSYTATQFALLSALASLGRVFVGPLSGVLVDGMGWTVFFFTTFLFALPGLVLLWVMREVVKGTEAANEL
;
A
#
# COMPACT_ATOMS: atom_id res chain seq x y z
N LEU A 1 -2.82 4.06 24.12
CA LEU A 1 -1.45 4.47 23.71
C LEU A 1 -0.66 3.37 22.97
N MET A 2 -0.45 2.17 23.54
CA MET A 2 0.36 1.11 22.89
C MET A 2 -0.24 0.54 21.60
N ALA A 3 -1.55 0.44 21.45
CA ALA A 3 -2.18 0.02 20.19
C ALA A 3 -2.06 1.07 19.07
N ARG A 4 -2.07 2.37 19.43
CA ARG A 4 -2.10 3.51 18.50
C ARG A 4 -0.76 3.72 17.77
N LEU A 5 0.35 3.71 18.52
CA LEU A 5 1.69 3.71 17.93
C LEU A 5 2.00 2.46 17.09
N ARG A 6 1.30 1.35 17.35
CA ARG A 6 1.49 0.11 16.59
C ARG A 6 0.81 0.20 15.23
N LEU A 7 -0.32 0.87 15.08
CA LEU A 7 -0.99 0.95 13.78
C LEU A 7 -0.20 1.80 12.78
N PHE A 8 0.21 3.02 13.16
CA PHE A 8 1.04 3.85 12.28
C PHE A 8 2.36 3.14 11.89
N LYS A 9 3.04 2.52 12.87
CA LYS A 9 4.25 1.72 12.59
C LYS A 9 3.96 0.52 11.71
N ALA A 10 2.85 -0.18 11.91
CA ALA A 10 2.44 -1.32 11.10
C ALA A 10 2.14 -0.87 9.65
N LEU A 11 1.40 0.23 9.46
CA LEU A 11 1.09 0.81 8.16
C LEU A 11 2.37 1.15 7.39
N LEU A 12 3.36 1.76 8.08
CA LEU A 12 4.64 2.11 7.48
C LEU A 12 5.50 0.87 7.19
N ILE A 13 5.58 -0.09 8.11
CA ILE A 13 6.31 -1.36 7.90
C ILE A 13 5.70 -2.14 6.74
N PHE A 14 4.38 -2.32 6.70
CA PHE A 14 3.71 -3.06 5.63
C PHE A 14 3.78 -2.33 4.29
N GLY A 15 3.71 -1.00 4.28
CA GLY A 15 3.94 -0.21 3.07
C GLY A 15 5.36 -0.39 2.52
N ILE A 16 6.38 -0.40 3.38
CA ILE A 16 7.77 -0.71 2.97
C ILE A 16 7.85 -2.14 2.46
N LEU A 17 7.24 -3.10 3.16
CA LEU A 17 7.24 -4.51 2.79
C LEU A 17 6.63 -4.72 1.41
N GLN A 18 5.56 -4.00 1.09
CA GLN A 18 4.91 -4.03 -0.21
C GLN A 18 5.72 -3.31 -1.32
N ALA A 19 6.46 -2.26 -0.97
CA ALA A 19 7.44 -1.67 -1.90
C ALA A 19 8.57 -2.67 -2.21
N VAL A 20 9.05 -3.40 -1.20
CA VAL A 20 10.07 -4.44 -1.37
C VAL A 20 9.55 -5.59 -2.24
N SER A 21 8.28 -5.97 -2.15
CA SER A 21 7.67 -6.95 -3.06
C SER A 21 7.80 -6.56 -4.53
N ASN A 22 7.61 -5.27 -4.87
CA ASN A 22 7.80 -4.77 -6.23
C ASN A 22 9.25 -4.95 -6.70
N LEU A 23 10.23 -4.80 -5.81
CA LEU A 23 11.63 -5.12 -6.10
C LEU A 23 11.85 -6.62 -6.38
N SER A 24 11.20 -7.50 -5.63
CA SER A 24 11.26 -8.95 -5.88
C SER A 24 10.74 -9.30 -7.28
N PHE A 25 9.70 -8.63 -7.76
CA PHE A 25 9.22 -8.76 -9.14
C PHE A 25 10.20 -8.20 -10.18
N MET A 26 10.89 -7.10 -9.87
CA MET A 26 11.96 -6.57 -10.74
C MET A 26 13.10 -7.59 -10.88
N VAL A 27 13.52 -8.23 -9.78
CA VAL A 27 14.53 -9.30 -9.80
C VAL A 27 14.04 -10.50 -10.59
N LEU A 28 12.77 -10.90 -10.43
CA LEU A 28 12.17 -11.98 -11.22
C LEU A 28 12.18 -11.66 -12.74
N ALA A 29 11.88 -10.41 -13.11
CA ALA A 29 11.93 -9.95 -14.49
C ALA A 29 13.35 -9.97 -15.09
N LEU A 30 14.39 -9.73 -14.27
CA LEU A 30 15.80 -9.78 -14.69
C LEU A 30 16.36 -11.21 -14.77
N VAL A 31 16.04 -12.06 -13.80
CA VAL A 31 16.52 -13.45 -13.73
C VAL A 31 15.82 -14.35 -14.76
N GLY A 32 14.60 -13.98 -15.18
CA GLY A 32 13.84 -14.71 -16.17
C GLY A 32 13.06 -15.89 -15.57
N LYS A 33 12.95 -17.00 -16.32
CA LYS A 33 11.99 -18.09 -16.07
C LYS A 33 12.42 -19.02 -14.93
N SER A 34 12.40 -18.53 -13.69
CA SER A 34 12.68 -19.32 -12.48
C SER A 34 11.40 -19.60 -11.70
N TYR A 35 10.92 -20.85 -11.75
CA TYR A 35 9.71 -21.30 -11.05
C TYR A 35 9.75 -21.09 -9.53
N PRO A 36 10.84 -21.46 -8.82
CA PRO A 36 10.92 -21.27 -7.36
C PRO A 36 10.85 -19.79 -6.96
N LEU A 37 11.52 -18.94 -7.74
CA LEU A 37 11.61 -17.49 -7.49
C LEU A 37 10.27 -16.81 -7.75
N MET A 38 9.52 -17.28 -8.76
CA MET A 38 8.15 -16.85 -9.03
C MET A 38 7.21 -17.19 -7.86
N ILE A 39 7.24 -18.43 -7.38
CA ILE A 39 6.38 -18.86 -6.25
C ILE A 39 6.68 -18.02 -5.01
N PHE A 40 7.96 -17.83 -4.68
CA PHE A 40 8.35 -17.00 -3.53
C PHE A 40 7.88 -15.55 -3.68
N THR A 41 8.08 -14.94 -4.85
CA THR A 41 7.70 -13.55 -5.13
C THR A 41 6.19 -13.36 -5.01
N ILE A 42 5.39 -14.27 -5.58
CA ILE A 42 3.93 -14.20 -5.52
C ILE A 42 3.43 -14.42 -4.09
N ALA A 43 3.98 -15.40 -3.36
CA ALA A 43 3.60 -15.66 -1.97
C ALA A 43 3.93 -14.46 -1.08
N PHE A 44 5.12 -13.87 -1.25
CA PHE A 44 5.55 -12.68 -0.53
C PHE A 44 4.64 -11.49 -0.83
N GLU A 45 4.29 -11.27 -2.10
CA GLU A 45 3.39 -10.18 -2.48
C GLU A 45 1.97 -10.37 -1.93
N ASN A 46 1.42 -11.58 -1.94
CA ASN A 46 0.10 -11.83 -1.38
C ASN A 46 0.07 -11.57 0.14
N LEU A 47 1.15 -11.95 0.85
CA LEU A 47 1.29 -11.66 2.27
C LEU A 47 1.41 -10.15 2.52
N ALA A 48 2.29 -9.47 1.78
CA ALA A 48 2.51 -8.03 1.89
C ALA A 48 1.22 -7.25 1.58
N GLY A 49 0.59 -7.57 0.46
CA GLY A 49 -0.65 -6.97 -0.02
C GLY A 49 -1.84 -7.18 0.91
N GLY A 50 -1.97 -8.38 1.49
CA GLY A 50 -3.01 -8.67 2.49
C GLY A 50 -2.82 -7.84 3.76
N MET A 51 -1.61 -7.79 4.29
CA MET A 51 -1.29 -7.00 5.50
C MET A 51 -1.41 -5.49 5.25
N GLY A 52 -0.96 -5.01 4.09
CA GLY A 52 -1.08 -3.60 3.69
C GLY A 52 -2.53 -3.17 3.56
N THR A 53 -3.38 -4.00 2.95
CA THR A 53 -4.82 -3.72 2.83
C THR A 53 -5.51 -3.67 4.19
N ALA A 54 -5.22 -4.63 5.08
CA ALA A 54 -5.79 -4.65 6.42
C ALA A 54 -5.39 -3.40 7.24
N ALA A 55 -4.12 -3.02 7.20
CA ALA A 55 -3.62 -1.83 7.87
C ALA A 55 -4.25 -0.55 7.29
N PHE A 56 -4.42 -0.47 5.97
CA PHE A 56 -5.06 0.66 5.30
C PHE A 56 -6.54 0.80 5.67
N VAL A 57 -7.29 -0.31 5.72
CA VAL A 57 -8.69 -0.29 6.17
C VAL A 57 -8.80 0.17 7.62
N ALA A 58 -7.93 -0.31 8.51
CA ALA A 58 -7.85 0.16 9.89
C ALA A 58 -7.53 1.67 9.99
N PHE A 59 -6.64 2.17 9.13
CA PHE A 59 -6.35 3.59 9.02
C PHE A 59 -7.57 4.41 8.56
N LEU A 60 -8.29 3.95 7.54
CA LEU A 60 -9.53 4.61 7.09
C LEU A 60 -10.59 4.65 8.19
N MET A 61 -10.73 3.58 8.98
CA MET A 61 -11.68 3.55 10.10
C MET A 61 -11.38 4.62 11.15
N ILE A 62 -10.11 4.90 11.43
CA ILE A 62 -9.70 5.93 12.41
C ILE A 62 -9.94 7.34 11.90
N LEU A 63 -9.84 7.55 10.59
CA LEU A 63 -10.15 8.83 9.93
C LEU A 63 -11.65 9.15 9.92
N CYS A 64 -12.50 8.13 10.06
CA CYS A 64 -13.95 8.32 10.07
C CYS A 64 -14.43 8.79 11.44
N ASN A 65 -15.26 9.85 11.45
CA ASN A 65 -15.87 10.37 12.66
C ASN A 65 -17.06 9.50 13.08
N HIS A 66 -17.20 9.23 14.37
CA HIS A 66 -18.22 8.34 14.97
C HIS A 66 -19.68 8.73 14.62
N SER A 67 -19.93 9.98 14.21
CA SER A 67 -21.28 10.47 13.86
C SER A 67 -21.74 10.14 12.42
N TYR A 68 -20.81 9.95 11.46
CA TYR A 68 -21.13 9.66 10.04
C TYR A 68 -20.21 8.59 9.44
N THR A 69 -19.82 7.61 10.26
CA THR A 69 -18.77 6.62 9.97
C THR A 69 -19.03 5.81 8.70
N ALA A 70 -20.29 5.43 8.45
CA ALA A 70 -20.64 4.58 7.30
C ALA A 70 -20.43 5.28 5.95
N THR A 71 -20.84 6.54 5.82
CA THR A 71 -20.72 7.30 4.55
C THR A 71 -19.30 7.75 4.29
N GLN A 72 -18.58 8.22 5.32
CA GLN A 72 -17.17 8.61 5.19
C GLN A 72 -16.27 7.41 4.84
N PHE A 73 -16.49 6.27 5.49
CA PHE A 73 -15.74 5.05 5.18
C PHE A 73 -16.01 4.57 3.76
N ALA A 74 -17.28 4.61 3.31
CA ALA A 74 -17.65 4.27 1.95
C ALA A 74 -17.01 5.21 0.92
N LEU A 75 -17.00 6.52 1.16
CA LEU A 75 -16.37 7.51 0.27
C LEU A 75 -14.85 7.33 0.20
N LEU A 76 -14.18 7.16 1.35
CA LEU A 76 -12.73 6.94 1.42
C LEU A 76 -12.34 5.61 0.75
N SER A 77 -13.12 4.54 0.99
CA SER A 77 -12.90 3.24 0.37
C SER A 77 -13.15 3.27 -1.14
N ALA A 78 -14.18 4.00 -1.58
CA ALA A 78 -14.46 4.21 -3.01
C ALA A 78 -13.32 4.98 -3.68
N LEU A 79 -12.82 6.05 -3.05
CA LEU A 79 -11.68 6.81 -3.56
C LEU A 79 -10.41 5.95 -3.66
N ALA A 80 -10.13 5.14 -2.65
CA ALA A 80 -9.02 4.19 -2.66
C ALA A 80 -9.18 3.09 -3.72
N SER A 81 -10.42 2.67 -3.99
CA SER A 81 -10.73 1.70 -5.06
C SER A 81 -10.51 2.32 -6.45
N LEU A 82 -10.96 3.56 -6.67
CA LEU A 82 -10.77 4.28 -7.93
C LEU A 82 -9.29 4.35 -8.31
N GLY A 83 -8.41 4.70 -7.37
CA GLY A 83 -6.96 4.72 -7.61
C GLY A 83 -6.42 3.39 -8.15
N ARG A 84 -6.84 2.26 -7.56
CA ARG A 84 -6.46 0.92 -8.04
C ARG A 84 -7.04 0.60 -9.42
N VAL A 85 -8.29 0.99 -9.68
CA VAL A 85 -8.97 0.72 -10.94
C VAL A 85 -8.32 1.45 -12.11
N PHE A 86 -7.83 2.69 -11.92
CA PHE A 86 -7.11 3.40 -12.97
C PHE A 86 -5.71 2.83 -13.22
N VAL A 87 -4.97 2.52 -12.15
CA VAL A 87 -3.58 2.04 -12.24
C VAL A 87 -3.51 0.64 -12.87
N GLY A 88 -4.53 -0.21 -12.68
CA GLY A 88 -4.59 -1.56 -13.25
C GLY A 88 -4.45 -1.60 -14.77
N PRO A 89 -5.38 -1.05 -15.58
CA PRO A 89 -5.28 -1.04 -17.03
C PRO A 89 -4.07 -0.25 -17.55
N LEU A 90 -3.71 0.85 -16.88
CA LEU A 90 -2.51 1.63 -17.21
C LEU A 90 -1.25 0.76 -17.12
N SER A 91 -1.15 -0.13 -16.12
CA SER A 91 0.01 -1.01 -15.98
C SER A 91 0.25 -1.91 -17.19
N GLY A 92 -0.81 -2.45 -17.81
CA GLY A 92 -0.69 -3.32 -18.98
C GLY A 92 -0.15 -2.61 -20.22
N VAL A 93 -0.66 -1.40 -20.49
CA VAL A 93 -0.20 -0.57 -21.63
C VAL A 93 1.25 -0.09 -21.41
N LEU A 94 1.59 0.27 -20.18
CA LEU A 94 2.94 0.73 -19.81
C LEU A 94 3.98 -0.39 -19.93
N VAL A 95 3.64 -1.63 -19.54
CA VAL A 95 4.52 -2.79 -19.68
C VAL A 95 4.80 -3.12 -21.15
N ASP A 96 3.80 -2.98 -22.02
CA ASP A 96 3.94 -3.28 -23.46
C ASP A 96 4.96 -2.35 -24.14
N GLY A 97 5.05 -1.09 -23.69
CA GLY A 97 6.02 -0.12 -24.21
C GLY A 97 7.39 -0.10 -23.51
N MET A 98 7.47 -0.43 -22.22
CA MET A 98 8.68 -0.21 -21.39
C MET A 98 9.32 -1.50 -20.85
N GLY A 99 8.63 -2.63 -20.95
CA GLY A 99 9.07 -3.91 -20.41
C GLY A 99 8.88 -4.03 -18.89
N TRP A 100 8.90 -5.29 -18.42
CA TRP A 100 8.59 -5.64 -17.02
C TRP A 100 9.57 -5.03 -16.01
N THR A 101 10.87 -4.99 -16.31
CA THR A 101 11.89 -4.49 -15.37
C THR A 101 11.71 -2.99 -15.06
N VAL A 102 11.57 -2.17 -16.11
CA VAL A 102 11.39 -0.71 -15.94
C VAL A 102 10.04 -0.40 -15.30
N PHE A 103 9.00 -1.18 -15.63
CA PHE A 103 7.70 -1.06 -14.99
C PHE A 103 7.80 -1.25 -13.47
N PHE A 104 8.32 -2.38 -12.99
CA PHE A 104 8.45 -2.65 -11.55
C PHE A 104 9.33 -1.65 -10.80
N PHE A 105 10.40 -1.17 -11.44
CA PHE A 105 11.23 -0.10 -10.87
C PHE A 105 10.45 1.21 -10.73
N THR A 106 9.64 1.55 -11.74
CA THR A 106 8.80 2.75 -11.72
C THR A 106 7.73 2.65 -10.63
N THR A 107 7.08 1.48 -10.45
CA THR A 107 6.12 1.27 -9.35
C THR A 107 6.77 1.40 -7.98
N PHE A 108 7.99 0.90 -7.80
CA PHE A 108 8.75 1.12 -6.57
C PHE A 108 9.01 2.61 -6.33
N LEU A 109 9.39 3.35 -7.38
CA LEU A 109 9.59 4.79 -7.30
C LEU A 109 8.30 5.53 -6.92
N PHE A 110 7.14 5.10 -7.44
CA PHE A 110 5.82 5.63 -7.08
C PHE A 110 5.38 5.25 -5.65
N ALA A 111 5.88 4.15 -5.09
CA ALA A 111 5.62 3.78 -3.69
C ALA A 111 6.35 4.71 -2.69
N LEU A 112 7.53 5.23 -3.06
CA LEU A 112 8.31 6.14 -2.23
C LEU A 112 7.58 7.42 -1.82
N PRO A 113 6.97 8.23 -2.72
CA PRO A 113 6.24 9.43 -2.32
C PRO A 113 5.04 9.09 -1.43
N GLY A 114 4.39 7.93 -1.63
CA GLY A 114 3.33 7.45 -0.74
C GLY A 114 3.85 7.20 0.69
N LEU A 115 5.00 6.54 0.82
CA LEU A 115 5.65 6.29 2.11
C LEU A 115 6.15 7.58 2.77
N VAL A 116 6.71 8.51 1.98
CA VAL A 116 7.16 9.82 2.46
C VAL A 116 5.98 10.65 2.96
N LEU A 117 4.87 10.69 2.22
CA LEU A 117 3.67 11.41 2.63
C LEU A 117 3.13 10.85 3.95
N LEU A 118 3.07 9.53 4.08
CA LEU A 118 2.66 8.86 5.31
C LEU A 118 3.59 9.20 6.48
N TRP A 119 4.91 9.27 6.23
CA TRP A 119 5.90 9.66 7.23
C TRP A 119 5.76 11.14 7.66
N VAL A 120 5.49 12.05 6.72
CA VAL A 120 5.24 13.48 7.00
C VAL A 120 3.94 13.65 7.79
N MET A 121 2.88 12.94 7.40
CA MET A 121 1.58 13.00 8.06
C MET A 121 1.54 12.26 9.41
N ARG A 122 2.67 11.70 9.88
CA ARG A 122 2.73 10.91 11.13
C ARG A 122 2.13 11.64 12.33
N GLU A 123 2.34 12.95 12.44
CA GLU A 123 1.84 13.73 13.60
C GLU A 123 0.33 13.99 13.48
N VAL A 124 -0.18 14.14 12.26
CA VAL A 124 -1.63 14.24 11.99
C VAL A 124 -2.31 12.91 12.29
N VAL A 125 -1.75 11.79 11.83
CA VAL A 125 -2.30 10.45 12.10
C VAL A 125 -2.35 10.17 13.60
N LYS A 126 -1.25 10.44 14.32
CA LYS A 126 -1.21 10.32 15.80
C LYS A 126 -2.23 11.24 16.48
N GLY A 127 -2.46 12.44 15.93
CA GLY A 127 -3.41 13.42 16.46
C GLY A 127 -4.87 13.01 16.27
N THR A 128 -5.24 12.49 15.09
CA THR A 128 -6.60 11.98 14.82
C THR A 128 -6.89 10.73 15.64
N GLU A 129 -5.89 9.86 15.81
CA GLU A 129 -5.97 8.72 16.74
C GLU A 129 -6.23 9.16 18.17
N ALA A 130 -5.67 10.30 18.61
CA ALA A 130 -5.86 10.86 19.95
C ALA A 130 -7.28 11.42 20.17
N ALA A 131 -7.84 12.08 19.16
CA ALA A 131 -9.11 12.80 19.23
C ALA A 131 -10.37 11.91 19.17
N ASN A 132 -10.33 10.75 18.50
CA ASN A 132 -11.49 9.86 18.33
C ASN A 132 -11.84 8.99 19.57
N GLU A 133 -11.18 9.22 20.72
CA GLU A 133 -11.44 8.54 22.00
C GLU A 133 -11.95 9.51 23.11
N LEU A 134 -12.19 10.79 22.80
CA LEU A 134 -12.89 11.76 23.66
C LEU A 134 -14.36 11.87 23.22
#